data_AF-A0AA40BX59-F1
#
_entry.id   AF-A0AA40BX59-F1
#
_cell.length_a   1.000
_cell.length_b   1.000
_cell.length_c   1.000
_cell.angle_alpha   90.00
_cell.angle_beta   90.00
_cell.angle_gamma   90.00
#
_symmetry.space_group_name_H-M   'P 1'
#
loop_
_entity.id
_entity.type
_entity.pdbx_description
1 polymer ?
#
loop_
_entity_poly.entity_id
_entity_poly.type
_entity_poly.pdbx_seq_one_letter_code
_entity_poly.pdbx_strand_id
1 'polypeptide(L)' 'KQEYSLGWDKSWITCNGENVLWLPPEYRPHCSAVQGRMISIGCLSGRVLTIGFSRDV' A
#
# COMPACT_ATOMS: atom_id res chain seq x y z
N LYS A 1 4.89 14.52 9.04
CA LYS A 1 3.68 14.06 8.30
C LYS A 1 3.92 12.61 7.93
N GLN A 2 3.01 11.68 8.23
CA GLN A 2 3.17 10.28 7.80
C GLN A 2 2.97 10.19 6.29
N GLU A 3 3.93 9.61 5.59
CA GLU A 3 3.91 9.41 4.13
C GLU A 3 3.89 7.91 3.85
N TYR A 4 2.79 7.45 3.26
CA TYR A 4 2.64 6.05 2.86
C TYR A 4 3.13 5.84 1.44
N SER A 5 3.82 4.73 1.20
CA SER A 5 4.41 4.39 -0.09
C SER A 5 4.42 2.88 -0.30
N LEU A 6 4.84 2.46 -1.49
CA LEU A 6 5.17 1.06 -1.76
C LEU A 6 6.68 0.86 -1.61
N GLY A 7 7.06 -0.29 -1.04
CA GLY A 7 8.44 -0.74 -1.04
C GLY A 7 8.94 -0.99 -2.47
N TRP A 8 10.26 -1.04 -2.63
CA TRP A 8 10.92 -1.19 -3.93
C TRP A 8 10.45 -2.42 -4.72
N ASP A 9 10.34 -3.55 -4.05
CA ASP A 9 9.85 -4.81 -4.62
C ASP A 9 8.32 -4.94 -4.61
N LYS A 10 7.63 -3.89 -4.16
CA LYS A 10 6.17 -3.81 -3.99
C LYS A 10 5.58 -4.89 -3.06
N SER A 11 6.42 -5.56 -2.26
CA SER A 11 5.97 -6.58 -1.30
C SER A 11 5.53 -5.98 0.03
N TRP A 12 5.83 -4.70 0.26
CA TRP A 12 5.43 -3.95 1.45
C TRP A 12 4.75 -2.64 1.09
N ILE A 13 3.77 -2.27 1.91
CA ILE A 13 3.41 -0.88 2.14
C ILE A 13 4.35 -0.34 3.21
N THR A 14 4.91 0.84 2.95
CA THR A 14 5.80 1.53 3.88
C THR A 14 5.14 2.80 4.42
N CYS A 15 5.55 3.21 5.62
CA CYS A 15 5.22 4.51 6.21
C CYS A 15 6.52 5.18 6.65
N ASN A 16 6.83 6.34 6.07
CA ASN A 16 8.10 7.04 6.28
C ASN A 16 9.34 6.15 6.04
N GLY A 17 9.26 5.25 5.06
CA GLY A 17 10.35 4.31 4.73
C GLY A 17 10.34 2.99 5.49
N GLU A 18 9.58 2.88 6.58
CA GLU A 18 9.48 1.65 7.39
C GLU A 18 8.37 0.73 6.89
N ASN A 19 8.60 -0.59 6.90
CA ASN A 19 7.64 -1.60 6.48
C ASN A 19 6.47 -1.72 7.48
N VAL A 20 5.22 -1.53 7.02
CA VAL A 20 4.03 -1.55 7.89
C VAL A 20 3.00 -2.62 7.54
N LEU A 21 2.88 -3.01 6.27
CA LEU A 21 1.98 -4.08 5.85
C LEU A 21 2.59 -4.88 4.71
N TRP A 22 2.71 -6.18 4.89
CA TRP A 22 3.15 -7.09 3.85
C TRP A 22 2.02 -7.42 2.88
N LEU A 23 2.34 -7.51 1.59
CA LEU A 23 1.42 -7.83 0.51
C LEU A 23 1.75 -9.24 -0.04
N PRO A 24 0.82 -10.19 0.07
CA PRO A 24 0.92 -11.46 -0.62
C PRO A 24 1.09 -11.27 -2.14
N PRO A 25 1.80 -12.18 -2.84
CA PRO A 25 2.10 -12.03 -4.27
C PRO A 25 0.90 -11.68 -5.16
N GLU A 26 -0.27 -12.27 -4.90
CA GLU A 26 -1.51 -12.05 -5.66
C GLU A 26 -2.12 -10.66 -5.47
N TYR A 27 -1.71 -9.93 -4.42
CA TYR A 27 -2.15 -8.58 -4.10
C TYR A 27 -1.11 -7.51 -4.42
N ARG A 28 0.04 -7.89 -4.98
CA ARG A 28 1.08 -6.92 -5.33
C ARG A 28 0.60 -6.00 -6.47
N PRO A 29 0.89 -4.69 -6.40
CA PRO A 29 0.38 -3.71 -7.33
C PRO A 29 0.99 -3.83 -8.72
N HIS A 30 0.12 -3.95 -9.72
CA HIS A 30 0.44 -3.58 -11.09
C HIS A 30 0.42 -2.06 -11.23
N CYS A 31 -0.60 -1.42 -10.67
CA CYS A 31 -0.72 0.02 -10.51
C CYS A 31 -1.16 0.36 -9.08
N SER A 32 -0.95 1.62 -8.68
CA SER A 32 -1.32 2.10 -7.35
C SER A 32 -1.51 3.61 -7.33
N ALA A 33 -2.32 4.09 -6.39
CA ALA A 33 -2.46 5.50 -6.09
C ALA A 33 -2.43 5.72 -4.58
N VAL A 34 -1.76 6.77 -4.13
CA VAL A 34 -1.67 7.15 -2.72
C VAL A 34 -2.28 8.53 -2.53
N GLN A 35 -3.16 8.66 -1.53
CA GLN A 35 -3.68 9.95 -1.09
C GLN A 35 -3.72 10.00 0.43
N GLY A 36 -2.79 10.76 1.02
CA GLY A 36 -2.71 10.92 2.47
C GLY A 36 -2.42 9.59 3.16
N ARG A 37 -3.44 9.03 3.85
CA ARG A 37 -3.36 7.76 4.59
C ARG A 37 -4.12 6.63 3.90
N MET A 38 -4.47 6.82 2.63
CA MET A 38 -5.16 5.83 1.82
C MET A 38 -4.25 5.39 0.68
N ILE A 39 -4.21 4.08 0.45
CA ILE A 39 -3.54 3.49 -0.71
C ILE A 39 -4.56 2.64 -1.45
N SER A 40 -4.65 2.84 -2.76
CA SER A 40 -5.38 1.95 -3.66
C SER A 40 -4.41 1.16 -4.53
N ILE A 41 -4.63 -0.15 -4.65
CA ILE A 41 -3.79 -1.10 -5.38
C ILE A 41 -4.65 -1.78 -6.44
N GLY A 42 -4.23 -1.68 -7.71
CA GLY A 42 -4.76 -2.48 -8.80
C GLY A 42 -3.87 -3.70 -9.04
N CYS A 43 -4.43 -4.89 -8.91
CA CYS A 43 -3.73 -6.16 -9.12
C CYS A 43 -3.85 -6.65 -10.57
N LEU A 44 -2.93 -7.51 -11.00
CA LEU A 44 -2.98 -8.17 -12.33
C LEU A 44 -4.26 -8.98 -12.55
N SER A 45 -4.89 -9.46 -11.48
CA SER A 45 -6.16 -10.19 -11.53
C SER A 45 -7.37 -9.31 -11.84
N GLY A 46 -7.21 -7.99 -11.92
CA GLY A 46 -8.31 -7.02 -12.05
C GLY A 46 -8.96 -6.62 -10.72
N ARG A 47 -8.54 -7.21 -9.60
CA ARG A 47 -8.99 -6.80 -8.25
C ARG A 47 -8.39 -5.46 -7.86
N VAL A 48 -9.16 -4.67 -7.11
CA VAL A 48 -8.71 -3.41 -6.51
C VAL A 48 -8.84 -3.50 -4.99
N LEU A 49 -7.77 -3.17 -4.28
CA LEU A 49 -7.74 -3.06 -2.82
C LEU A 49 -7.62 -1.60 -2.45
N THR A 50 -8.45 -1.13 -1.52
CA THR A 50 -8.31 0.19 -0.91
C THR A 50 -8.07 0.02 0.58
N ILE A 51 -6.96 0.55 1.06
CA ILE A 51 -6.50 0.40 2.44
C ILE A 51 -6.40 1.80 3.05
N GLY A 52 -7.10 2.00 4.17
CA GLY A 52 -7.04 3.22 4.95
C GLY A 52 -6.39 2.97 6.31
N PHE A 53 -5.40 3.79 6.67
CA PHE A 53 -4.73 3.70 7.96
C PHE A 53 -5.34 4.68 8.98
N SER A 54 -5.82 4.14 10.10
CA SER A 54 -6.21 4.96 11.26
C SER A 54 -4.99 5.56 11.93
N ARG A 55 -5.20 6.67 12.66
CA ARG A 55 -4.22 7.07 13.68
C ARG A 55 -4.44 6.13 14.86
N ASP A 56 -3.38 5.68 15.49
CA ASP A 56 -3.49 5.23 16.87
C ASP A 56 -4.06 6.41 17.68
N VAL A 57 -5.13 6.13 18.42
CA VAL A 57 -5.91 7.12 19.18
C VAL A 57 -5.14 7.52 20.43
#